data_AF-A0A2V9KQN6-F1
#
_entry.id   AF-A0A2V9KQN6-F1
#
_cell.length_a   1.000
_cell.length_b   1.000
_cell.length_c   1.000
_cell.angle_alpha   90.00
_cell.angle_beta   90.00
_cell.angle_gamma   90.00
#
_symmetry.space_group_name_H-M   'P 1'
#
loop_
_entity.id
_entity.type
_entity.pdbx_description
1 polymer ?
#
loop_
_entity_poly.entity_id
_entity_poly.type
_entity_poly.pdbx_seq_one_letter_code
_entity_poly.pdbx_strand_id
1 'polypeptide(L)'
;MRYEFIAIHRETQERALVQVKTGNTALDTDTWSRFPEKVFLFQAHGIYTGAPAANVVPLHPQAIEDFIEAHFGIMPRAVQRWIDFVRHHRQSH
;
A
#
# COMPACT_ATOMS: atom_id res chain seq x y z
N MET A 1 13.44 8.54 -11.95
CA MET A 1 12.62 7.79 -10.97
C MET A 1 11.31 7.39 -11.63
N ARG A 2 10.84 6.16 -11.43
CA ARG A 2 9.56 5.68 -11.97
C ARG A 2 8.70 5.23 -10.79
N TYR A 3 7.49 5.76 -10.67
CA TYR A 3 6.45 5.20 -9.80
C TYR A 3 5.85 3.96 -10.49
N GLU A 4 5.25 3.06 -9.72
CA GLU A 4 4.63 1.85 -10.28
C GLU A 4 3.21 2.11 -10.77
N PHE A 5 2.45 2.94 -10.04
CA PHE A 5 1.06 3.25 -10.41
C PHE A 5 0.72 4.73 -10.14
N ILE A 6 -0.30 5.22 -10.85
CA ILE A 6 -1.02 6.46 -10.53
C ILE A 6 -2.45 6.07 -10.18
N ALA A 7 -2.93 6.55 -9.03
CA ALA A 7 -4.33 6.56 -8.69
C ALA A 7 -4.92 7.94 -8.99
N ILE A 8 -6.16 7.98 -9.50
CA ILE A 8 -6.90 9.21 -9.75
C ILE A 8 -8.18 9.14 -8.91
N HIS A 9 -8.37 10.11 -8.02
CA HIS A 9 -9.58 10.21 -7.24
C HIS A 9 -10.76 10.58 -8.16
N ARG A 10 -11.81 9.78 -8.15
CA ARG A 10 -12.92 9.90 -9.11
C ARG A 10 -13.62 11.25 -9.07
N GLU A 11 -13.84 11.81 -7.88
CA GLU A 11 -14.61 13.05 -7.71
C GLU A 11 -13.74 14.30 -7.83
N THR A 12 -12.68 14.39 -7.02
CA THR A 12 -11.75 15.53 -7.00
C THR A 12 -10.75 15.57 -8.16
N GLN A 13 -10.60 14.49 -8.93
CA GLN A 13 -9.56 14.34 -9.97
C GLN A 13 -8.12 14.43 -9.45
N GLU A 14 -7.93 14.40 -8.13
CA GLU A 14 -6.60 14.42 -7.51
C GLU A 14 -5.79 13.18 -7.91
N ARG A 15 -4.53 13.41 -8.26
CA ARG A 15 -3.58 12.35 -8.62
C ARG A 15 -2.76 11.97 -7.42
N ALA A 16 -2.60 10.67 -7.21
CA ALA A 16 -1.69 10.13 -6.22
C ALA A 16 -0.71 9.16 -6.87
N LEU A 17 0.57 9.29 -6.53
CA LEU A 17 1.60 8.35 -6.93
C LEU A 17 1.59 7.17 -5.95
N VAL A 18 1.74 5.96 -6.47
CA VAL A 18 1.84 4.75 -5.64
C VAL A 18 3.12 4.03 -5.97
N GLN A 19 3.88 3.72 -4.92
CA GLN A 19 5.09 2.89 -5.01
C GLN A 19 4.95 1.69 -4.08
N VAL A 20 5.15 0.50 -4.63
CA VAL A 20 5.21 -0.74 -3.87
C VAL A 20 6.63 -1.29 -3.87
N LYS A 21 7.06 -1.91 -2.77
CA LYS A 21 8.25 -2.75 -2.71
C LYS A 21 7.98 -4.03 -1.93
N THR A 22 8.47 -5.14 -2.48
CA THR A 22 8.44 -6.46 -1.86
C THR A 22 9.83 -6.83 -1.33
N GLY A 23 9.92 -7.88 -0.52
CA GLY A 23 11.19 -8.34 0.06
C GLY A 23 11.69 -7.40 1.17
N ASN A 24 13.01 -7.22 1.25
CA ASN A 24 13.66 -6.44 2.32
C ASN A 24 14.19 -5.08 1.85
N THR A 25 13.82 -4.64 0.65
CA THR A 25 14.22 -3.32 0.16
C THR A 25 13.42 -2.24 0.89
N ALA A 26 14.14 -1.37 1.60
CA ALA A 26 13.55 -0.21 2.26
C ALA A 26 12.99 0.80 1.25
N LEU A 27 11.91 1.49 1.64
CA LEU A 27 11.38 2.64 0.92
C LEU A 27 11.82 3.93 1.62
N ASP A 28 12.66 4.71 0.94
CA ASP A 28 13.09 6.03 1.41
C ASP A 28 12.04 7.10 1.09
N THR A 29 11.46 7.72 2.13
CA THR A 29 10.44 8.75 2.02
C THR A 29 10.97 10.07 1.46
N ASP A 30 12.22 10.40 1.74
CA ASP A 30 12.83 11.68 1.33
C ASP A 30 12.87 11.81 -0.19
N THR A 31 13.15 10.71 -0.88
CA THR A 31 13.18 10.70 -2.35
C THR A 31 11.82 11.05 -2.98
N TRP A 32 10.72 10.92 -2.24
CA TRP A 32 9.35 11.23 -2.70
C TRP A 32 8.82 12.59 -2.25
N SER A 33 9.49 13.25 -1.31
CA SER A 33 9.09 14.57 -0.78
C SER A 33 9.02 15.67 -1.85
N ARG A 34 9.80 15.53 -2.93
CA ARG A 34 9.89 16.53 -4.01
C ARG A 34 8.72 16.55 -4.99
N PHE A 35 7.83 15.55 -4.93
CA PHE A 35 6.69 15.49 -5.84
C PHE A 35 5.56 16.39 -5.34
N PRO A 36 4.89 17.17 -6.21
CA PRO A 36 3.76 17.98 -5.81
C PRO A 36 2.52 17.14 -5.48
N GLU A 37 2.42 15.92 -6.00
CA GLU A 37 1.33 15.00 -5.72
C GLU A 37 1.45 14.33 -4.35
N LYS A 38 0.33 13.80 -3.87
CA LYS A 38 0.31 12.86 -2.74
C LYS A 38 0.96 11.55 -3.18
N VAL A 39 1.82 10.99 -2.34
CA VAL A 39 2.54 9.74 -2.60
C VAL A 39 2.19 8.72 -1.54
N PHE A 40 1.68 7.56 -1.94
CA PHE A 40 1.48 6.41 -1.07
C PHE A 40 2.62 5.41 -1.27
N LEU A 41 3.28 5.05 -0.17
CA LEU A 41 4.36 4.08 -0.16
C LEU A 41 3.91 2.83 0.56
N PHE A 42 4.11 1.66 -0.05
CA PHE A 42 3.81 0.39 0.58
C PHE A 42 5.01 -0.56 0.51
N GLN A 43 5.45 -1.03 1.67
CA GLN A 43 6.50 -2.02 1.84
C GLN A 43 5.95 -3.17 2.68
N ALA A 44 6.07 -4.41 2.18
CA ALA A 44 5.39 -5.58 2.77
C ALA A 44 5.80 -5.90 4.23
N HIS A 45 7.00 -5.51 4.65
CA HIS A 45 7.54 -5.65 6.01
C HIS A 45 7.56 -4.31 6.78
N GLY A 46 6.93 -3.25 6.25
CA GLY A 46 6.91 -1.92 6.88
C GLY A 46 8.26 -1.21 6.96
N ILE A 47 9.22 -1.55 6.10
CA ILE A 47 10.58 -1.00 6.14
C ILE A 47 10.61 0.36 5.41
N TYR A 48 10.54 1.43 6.18
CA TYR A 48 10.62 2.82 5.70
C TYR A 48 11.84 3.54 6.29
N THR A 49 12.48 4.39 5.49
CA THR A 49 13.61 5.24 5.90
C THR A 49 13.37 6.69 5.47
N GLY A 50 14.19 7.62 5.96
CA GLY A 50 14.08 9.04 5.63
C GLY A 50 13.25 9.84 6.64
N ALA A 51 13.11 11.13 6.39
CA ALA A 51 12.29 12.02 7.21
C ALA A 51 10.82 12.00 6.76
N PRO A 52 9.86 12.21 7.70
CA PRO A 52 8.47 12.40 7.34
C PRO A 52 8.29 13.62 6.41
N ALA A 53 7.52 13.46 5.34
CA ALA A 53 7.15 14.53 4.42
C ALA A 53 5.63 14.63 4.32
N ALA A 54 5.10 15.86 4.25
CA ALA A 54 3.65 16.11 4.33
C ALA A 54 2.83 15.45 3.20
N ASN A 55 3.43 15.30 2.02
CA ASN A 55 2.80 14.69 0.86
C ASN A 55 3.04 13.17 0.77
N VAL A 56 3.90 12.59 1.63
CA VAL A 56 4.27 11.17 1.58
C VAL A 56 3.57 10.40 2.70
N VAL A 57 2.85 9.35 2.33
CA VAL A 57 2.08 8.51 3.24
C VAL A 57 2.59 7.07 3.17
N PRO A 58 3.48 6.67 4.09
CA PRO A 58 3.84 5.27 4.30
C PRO A 58 2.66 4.49 4.86
N LEU A 59 2.26 3.41 4.19
CA LEU A 59 1.17 2.55 4.62
C LEU A 59 1.71 1.40 5.45
N HIS A 60 1.28 1.29 6.71
CA HIS A 60 1.63 0.15 7.53
C HIS A 60 1.00 -1.13 6.97
N PRO A 61 1.70 -2.28 6.94
CA PRO A 61 1.12 -3.55 6.47
C PRO A 61 -0.23 -3.89 7.11
N GLN A 62 -0.35 -3.70 8.42
CA GLN A 62 -1.61 -3.88 9.14
C GLN A 62 -2.77 -3.05 8.57
N ALA A 63 -2.53 -1.81 8.13
CA ALA A 63 -3.60 -0.98 7.57
C ALA A 63 -4.16 -1.54 6.26
N ILE A 64 -3.33 -2.25 5.48
CA ILE A 64 -3.78 -2.96 4.27
C ILE A 64 -4.60 -4.19 4.65
N GLU A 65 -4.13 -4.97 5.63
CA GLU A 65 -4.87 -6.13 6.13
C GLU A 65 -6.24 -5.73 6.68
N ASP A 66 -6.28 -4.71 7.55
CA ASP A 66 -7.51 -4.19 8.13
C ASP A 66 -8.47 -3.68 7.05
N PHE A 67 -7.94 -3.02 6.01
CA PHE A 67 -8.75 -2.56 4.88
C PHE A 67 -9.35 -3.72 4.08
N ILE A 68 -8.58 -4.76 3.82
CA ILE A 68 -9.03 -5.97 3.12
C ILE A 68 -10.11 -6.68 3.94
N GLU A 69 -9.91 -6.80 5.25
CA GLU A 69 -10.86 -7.43 6.17
C GLU A 69 -12.17 -6.65 6.24
N ALA A 70 -12.11 -5.34 6.47
CA ALA A 70 -13.29 -4.47 6.59
C ALA A 70 -14.08 -4.37 5.28
N HIS A 71 -13.43 -4.54 4.13
CA HIS A 71 -14.05 -4.40 2.81
C HIS A 71 -13.91 -5.65 1.95
N PHE A 72 -13.89 -6.84 2.57
CA PHE A 72 -13.66 -8.10 1.87
C PHE A 72 -14.53 -8.27 0.60
N GLY A 73 -15.81 -7.87 0.68
CA GLY A 73 -16.76 -7.98 -0.42
C GLY A 73 -16.43 -7.17 -1.67
N ILE A 74 -15.64 -6.09 -1.58
CA ILE A 74 -15.24 -5.27 -2.74
C ILE A 74 -13.86 -5.66 -3.30
N MET A 75 -13.14 -6.57 -2.62
CA MET A 75 -11.83 -7.00 -3.08
C MET A 75 -11.94 -7.76 -4.41
N PRO A 76 -10.93 -7.74 -5.29
CA PRO A 76 -10.92 -8.60 -6.47
C PRO A 76 -11.06 -10.08 -6.09
N ARG A 77 -11.80 -10.87 -6.88
CA ARG A 77 -12.00 -12.32 -6.63
C ARG A 77 -10.71 -13.11 -6.42
N ALA A 78 -9.60 -12.69 -7.03
CA ALA A 78 -8.31 -13.30 -6.79
C ALA A 78 -7.84 -13.10 -5.34
N VAL A 79 -7.95 -11.88 -4.81
CA VAL A 79 -7.59 -11.53 -3.43
C VAL A 79 -8.49 -12.27 -2.45
N GLN A 80 -9.81 -12.26 -2.68
CA GLN A 80 -10.76 -12.98 -1.82
C GLN A 80 -10.38 -14.46 -1.65
N ARG A 81 -10.12 -15.16 -2.78
CA ARG A 81 -9.71 -16.57 -2.76
C ARG A 81 -8.43 -16.82 -1.98
N TRP A 82 -7.45 -15.92 -2.09
CA TRP A 82 -6.20 -16.02 -1.33
C TRP A 82 -6.44 -15.86 0.17
N ILE A 83 -7.26 -14.90 0.58
CA ILE A 83 -7.60 -14.68 1.98
C ILE A 83 -8.37 -15.89 2.56
N ASP A 84 -9.36 -16.41 1.84
CA ASP A 84 -10.11 -17.61 2.27
C ASP A 84 -9.17 -18.81 2.44
N PHE A 85 -8.26 -19.02 1.47
CA PHE A 85 -7.24 -20.06 1.56
C PHE A 85 -6.39 -19.91 2.83
N VAL A 86 -5.87 -18.71 3.11
CA VAL A 86 -5.06 -18.43 4.30
C VAL A 86 -5.84 -18.66 5.59
N ARG A 87 -7.11 -18.23 5.65
CA ARG A 87 -7.97 -18.41 6.84
C ARG A 87 -8.24 -19.87 7.14
N HIS A 88 -8.55 -20.68 6.12
CA HIS A 88 -8.78 -22.13 6.30
C HIS A 88 -7.52 -22.86 6.78
N HIS A 89 -6.33 -22.47 6.32
CA HIS A 89 -5.08 -23.12 6.71
C HIS A 89 -4.55 -22.65 8.07
N ARG A 90 -4.87 -21.42 8.51
CA ARG A 90 -4.51 -20.93 9.86
C ARG A 90 -5.33 -21.56 10.99
N GLN A 91 -6.49 -22.15 10.72
CA GLN A 91 -7.32 -22.85 11.73
C GLN A 91 -6.92 -24.32 11.94
N SER A 92 -5.91 -24.81 11.22
CA SER A 92 -5.46 -26.21 11.21
C SER A 92 -4.22 -26.46 12.09
N HIS A 93 -3.76 -25.44 12.82
CA HIS A 93 -2.63 -25.44 13.74
C HIS A 93 -3.01 -24.73 15.04
#